data_AF-A0A806J284-F1
#
_entry.id   AF-A0A806J284-F1
#
_cell.length_a   1.000
_cell.length_b   1.000
_cell.length_c   1.000
_cell.angle_alpha   90.00
_cell.angle_beta   90.00
_cell.angle_gamma   90.00
#
_symmetry.space_group_name_H-M   'P 1'
#
loop_
_entity.id
_entity.type
_entity.pdbx_description
1 polymer ?
#
loop_
_entity_poly.entity_id
_entity_poly.type
_entity_poly.pdbx_seq_one_letter_code
_entity_poly.pdbx_strand_id
1 'polypeptide(L)'
;MNLPDDYFLDVDDEMLEYLEKQALQSYDDVKKSNENNREKAYRLLNYLLLGIGSISLLLINSIDKIHPIIIVNAILLMAGWTISAFMLTHYVLLSKIRQMGTNIPQNLYNESFKNSQDKNKLGILRRYELHNINQAILSLLNTNAIYRKYTDRAIMTAISLPILLMVISSSLLHYLP
;
A
#
# COMPACT_ATOMS: atom_id res chain seq x y z
N MET A 1 -6.71 -16.26 -6.94
CA MET A 1 -6.81 -17.55 -7.65
C MET A 1 -5.49 -17.75 -8.36
N ASN A 2 -4.84 -18.89 -8.17
CA ASN A 2 -3.69 -19.25 -9.00
C ASN A 2 -4.25 -19.98 -10.22
N LEU A 3 -4.10 -19.36 -11.38
CA LEU A 3 -4.39 -20.02 -12.65
C LEU A 3 -3.26 -21.00 -12.97
N PRO A 4 -3.55 -22.13 -13.63
CA PRO A 4 -2.53 -23.01 -14.20
C PRO A 4 -1.57 -22.25 -15.14
N ASP A 5 -0.33 -22.72 -15.25
CA ASP A 5 0.68 -22.10 -16.12
C ASP A 5 0.29 -22.16 -17.61
N ASP A 6 -0.53 -23.15 -17.98
CA ASP A 6 -1.05 -23.38 -19.32
C ASP A 6 -2.39 -22.71 -19.61
N TYR A 7 -2.94 -21.92 -18.67
CA TYR A 7 -4.31 -21.39 -18.75
C TYR A 7 -4.60 -20.54 -20.00
N PHE A 8 -3.58 -19.95 -20.62
CA PHE A 8 -3.75 -19.14 -21.84
C PHE A 8 -3.30 -19.87 -23.12
N LEU A 9 -2.91 -21.16 -23.04
CA LEU A 9 -2.36 -21.92 -24.18
C LEU A 9 -3.38 -22.24 -25.28
N ASP A 10 -4.66 -22.30 -24.93
CA ASP A 10 -5.78 -22.64 -25.80
C ASP A 10 -6.48 -21.41 -26.43
N VAL A 11 -6.07 -20.20 -26.06
CA VAL A 11 -6.67 -18.95 -26.53
C VAL A 11 -6.27 -18.68 -27.99
N ASP A 12 -7.25 -18.36 -28.83
CA ASP A 12 -7.00 -17.92 -30.22
C ASP A 12 -6.30 -16.55 -30.27
N ASP A 13 -5.76 -16.19 -31.44
CA ASP A 13 -4.90 -15.00 -31.53
C ASP A 13 -5.68 -13.67 -31.39
N GLU A 14 -6.97 -13.63 -31.71
CA GLU A 14 -7.83 -12.44 -31.56
C GLU A 14 -8.18 -12.21 -30.08
N MET A 15 -8.60 -13.28 -29.41
CA MET A 15 -8.86 -13.28 -27.98
C MET A 15 -7.57 -12.99 -27.19
N LEU A 16 -6.43 -13.51 -27.62
CA LEU A 16 -5.12 -13.23 -27.02
C LEU A 16 -4.79 -11.73 -27.08
N GLU A 17 -4.97 -11.09 -28.23
CA GLU A 17 -4.76 -9.65 -28.40
C GLU A 17 -5.70 -8.83 -27.50
N TYR A 18 -6.97 -9.23 -27.42
CA TYR A 18 -7.92 -8.60 -26.50
C TYR A 18 -7.48 -8.71 -25.03
N LEU A 19 -7.07 -9.90 -24.59
CA LEU A 19 -6.63 -10.13 -23.22
C LEU A 19 -5.34 -9.38 -22.87
N GLU A 20 -4.37 -9.32 -23.78
CA GLU A 20 -3.14 -8.55 -23.60
C GLU A 20 -3.46 -7.06 -23.37
N LYS A 21 -4.35 -6.48 -24.17
CA LYS A 21 -4.77 -5.10 -24.02
C LYS A 21 -5.46 -4.85 -22.68
N GLN A 22 -6.36 -5.74 -22.27
CA GLN A 22 -7.04 -5.66 -20.97
C GLN A 22 -6.06 -5.82 -19.80
N ALA A 23 -5.09 -6.72 -19.93
CA ALA A 23 -4.08 -6.97 -18.91
C ALA A 23 -3.17 -5.74 -18.73
N LEU A 24 -2.69 -5.14 -19.81
CA LEU A 24 -1.89 -3.91 -19.75
C LEU A 24 -2.67 -2.76 -19.11
N GLN A 25 -3.92 -2.55 -19.53
CA GLN A 25 -4.77 -1.50 -18.94
C GLN A 25 -5.01 -1.75 -17.44
N SER A 26 -5.34 -2.98 -17.07
CA SER A 26 -5.55 -3.36 -15.66
C SER A 26 -4.28 -3.19 -14.82
N TYR A 27 -3.12 -3.55 -15.37
CA TYR A 27 -1.83 -3.36 -14.70
C TYR A 27 -1.57 -1.88 -14.40
N ASP A 28 -1.76 -1.00 -15.39
CA ASP A 28 -1.57 0.43 -15.22
C ASP A 28 -2.57 1.06 -14.25
N ASP A 29 -3.84 0.65 -14.29
CA ASP A 29 -4.88 1.12 -13.37
C ASP A 29 -4.57 0.74 -11.92
N VAL A 30 -4.20 -0.52 -11.66
CA VAL A 30 -3.85 -0.98 -10.30
C VAL A 30 -2.56 -0.33 -9.83
N LYS A 31 -1.57 -0.16 -10.71
CA LYS A 31 -0.32 0.53 -10.39
C LYS A 31 -0.59 1.99 -9.99
N LYS A 32 -1.37 2.73 -10.77
CA LYS A 32 -1.79 4.11 -10.46
C LYS A 32 -2.59 4.18 -9.15
N SER A 33 -3.47 3.21 -8.90
CA SER A 33 -4.20 3.09 -7.64
C SER A 33 -3.25 2.91 -6.44
N ASN A 34 -2.22 2.07 -6.58
CA ASN A 34 -1.20 1.88 -5.55
C ASN A 34 -0.38 3.14 -5.28
N GLU A 35 0.01 3.87 -6.34
CA GLU A 35 0.70 5.16 -6.23
C GLU A 35 -0.15 6.19 -5.48
N ASN A 36 -1.42 6.35 -5.87
CA ASN A 36 -2.36 7.25 -5.19
C ASN A 36 -2.55 6.90 -3.71
N ASN A 37 -2.66 5.62 -3.37
CA ASN A 37 -2.79 5.17 -1.98
C ASN A 37 -1.52 5.48 -1.17
N ARG A 38 -0.35 5.29 -1.77
CA ARG A 38 0.94 5.61 -1.16
C ARG A 38 1.11 7.11 -0.93
N GLU A 39 0.67 7.96 -1.88
CA GLU A 39 0.66 9.42 -1.69
C GLU A 39 -0.27 9.87 -0.57
N LYS A 40 -1.46 9.27 -0.44
CA LYS A 40 -2.36 9.53 0.69
C LYS A 40 -1.72 9.15 2.02
N ALA A 41 -1.06 8.00 2.08
CA ALA A 41 -0.32 7.55 3.26
C ALA A 41 0.83 8.51 3.62
N TYR A 42 1.59 9.00 2.65
CA TYR A 42 2.63 10.02 2.87
C TYR A 42 2.06 11.31 3.44
N ARG A 43 0.94 11.80 2.89
CA ARG A 43 0.28 13.02 3.41
C ARG A 43 -0.16 12.83 4.87
N LEU A 44 -0.78 11.71 5.20
CA LEU A 44 -1.16 11.40 6.57
C LEU A 44 0.07 11.32 7.50
N LEU A 45 1.14 10.65 7.07
CA LEU A 45 2.38 10.58 7.85
C LEU A 45 2.92 11.98 8.18
N ASN A 46 2.95 12.89 7.20
CA ASN A 46 3.40 14.26 7.43
C ASN A 46 2.55 14.98 8.48
N TYR A 47 1.22 14.82 8.44
CA TYR A 47 0.33 15.40 9.47
C TYR A 47 0.57 14.80 10.85
N LEU A 48 0.76 13.48 10.94
CA LEU A 48 1.07 12.82 12.20
C LEU A 48 2.40 13.31 12.78
N LEU A 49 3.45 13.41 11.96
CA LEU A 49 4.76 13.90 12.40
C LEU A 49 4.70 15.36 12.88
N LEU A 50 3.99 16.22 12.14
CA LEU A 50 3.75 17.61 12.56
C LEU A 50 3.02 17.66 13.91
N GLY A 51 1.93 16.90 14.05
CA GLY A 51 1.16 16.84 15.29
C GLY A 51 1.97 16.34 16.49
N ILE A 52 2.74 15.27 16.33
CA ILE A 52 3.65 14.75 17.37
C ILE A 52 4.69 15.81 17.75
N GLY A 53 5.31 16.47 16.77
CA GLY A 53 6.29 17.53 17.00
C GLY A 53 5.71 18.73 17.74
N SER A 54 4.50 19.19 17.36
CA SER A 54 3.80 20.28 18.02
C SER A 54 3.47 19.96 19.48
N ILE A 55 2.95 18.76 19.76
CA ILE A 55 2.64 18.34 21.15
C ILE A 55 3.92 18.23 21.98
N SER A 56 4.98 17.66 21.41
CA SER A 56 6.28 17.53 22.09
C SER A 56 6.84 18.90 22.48
N LEU A 57 6.80 19.87 21.57
CA LEU A 57 7.23 21.25 21.83
C LEU A 57 6.38 21.94 22.91
N LEU A 58 5.06 21.74 22.88
CA LEU A 58 4.15 22.30 23.87
C LEU A 58 4.45 21.74 25.27
N LEU A 59 4.70 20.44 25.39
CA LEU A 59 5.06 19.82 26.65
C LEU A 59 6.42 20.34 27.14
N ILE A 60 7.46 20.31 26.31
CA ILE A 60 8.80 20.75 26.72
C ILE A 60 8.81 22.20 27.23
N ASN A 61 8.06 23.10 26.59
CA ASN A 61 8.10 24.52 26.91
C ASN A 61 7.14 24.95 28.02
N SER A 62 6.14 24.13 28.37
CA SER A 62 5.04 24.58 29.23
C SER A 62 4.49 23.51 30.17
N ILE A 63 5.20 22.40 30.37
CA ILE A 63 4.73 21.29 31.23
C ILE A 63 4.30 21.75 32.62
N ASP A 64 5.06 22.66 33.24
CA ASP A 64 4.79 23.16 34.59
C ASP A 64 3.49 23.98 34.71
N LYS A 65 2.96 24.44 33.57
CA LYS A 65 1.74 25.27 33.49
C LYS A 65 0.51 24.49 33.02
N ILE A 66 0.68 23.21 32.67
CA ILE A 66 -0.38 22.38 32.08
C ILE A 66 -0.92 21.42 33.14
N HIS A 67 -2.24 21.27 33.17
CA HIS A 67 -2.89 20.32 34.08
C HIS A 67 -2.40 18.88 33.84
N PRO A 68 -2.08 18.09 34.88
CA PRO A 68 -1.55 16.72 34.74
C PRO A 68 -2.38 15.80 33.82
N ILE A 69 -3.71 15.89 33.87
CA ILE A 69 -4.61 15.12 32.99
C ILE A 69 -4.36 15.44 31.51
N ILE A 70 -4.13 16.71 31.17
CA ILE A 70 -3.86 17.13 29.79
C ILE A 70 -2.48 16.62 29.34
N ILE A 71 -1.49 16.59 30.25
CA ILE A 71 -0.17 16.02 29.98
C ILE A 71 -0.29 14.53 29.65
N VAL A 72 -1.02 13.76 30.46
CA VAL A 72 -1.25 12.32 30.21
C VAL A 72 -1.96 12.11 28.87
N ASN A 73 -3.00 12.89 28.58
CA ASN A 73 -3.68 12.83 27.29
C ASN A 73 -2.76 13.14 26.10
N ALA A 74 -1.92 14.16 26.22
CA ALA A 74 -0.94 14.52 25.20
C ALA A 74 0.05 13.37 24.93
N ILE A 75 0.52 12.69 25.98
CA ILE A 75 1.41 11.51 25.86
C ILE A 75 0.68 10.36 25.16
N LEU A 76 -0.56 10.05 25.56
CA LEU A 76 -1.36 8.99 24.92
C LEU A 76 -1.63 9.28 23.45
N LEU A 77 -1.92 10.54 23.12
CA LEU A 77 -2.15 10.98 21.74
C LEU A 77 -0.89 10.82 20.89
N MET A 78 0.28 11.26 21.39
CA MET A 78 1.56 11.06 20.72
C MET A 78 1.87 9.58 20.51
N ALA A 79 1.62 8.73 21.50
CA ALA A 79 1.84 7.28 21.39
C ALA A 79 0.97 6.67 20.27
N GLY A 80 -0.33 6.97 20.25
CA GLY A 80 -1.23 6.45 19.21
C GLY A 80 -0.91 6.96 17.80
N TRP A 81 -0.53 8.23 17.67
CA TRP A 81 -0.06 8.79 16.40
C TRP A 81 1.28 8.19 15.97
N THR A 82 2.19 7.90 16.90
CA THR A 82 3.46 7.21 16.61
C THR A 82 3.24 5.79 16.10
N ILE A 83 2.31 5.04 16.71
CA ILE A 83 1.92 3.71 16.22
C ILE A 83 1.35 3.80 14.80
N SER A 84 0.51 4.80 14.55
CA SER A 84 -0.10 5.03 13.23
C SER A 84 0.98 5.37 12.18
N ALA A 85 1.93 6.25 12.52
CA ALA A 85 3.06 6.62 11.68
C ALA A 85 3.98 5.40 11.39
N PHE A 86 4.24 4.57 12.39
CA PHE A 86 5.01 3.34 12.24
C PHE A 86 4.31 2.35 11.30
N MET A 87 3.00 2.14 11.46
CA MET A 87 2.21 1.27 10.58
C MET A 87 2.26 1.73 9.12
N LEU A 88 2.08 3.04 8.87
CA LEU A 88 2.16 3.59 7.51
C LEU A 88 3.55 3.38 6.92
N THR A 89 4.59 3.71 7.69
CA THR A 89 5.97 3.59 7.23
C THR A 89 6.29 2.15 6.85
N HIS A 90 6.01 1.21 7.75
CA HIS A 90 6.42 -0.18 7.57
C HIS A 90 5.61 -0.91 6.50
N TYR A 91 4.28 -0.75 6.49
CA TYR A 91 3.41 -1.57 5.63
C TYR A 91 3.10 -0.92 4.27
N VAL A 92 3.23 0.41 4.15
CA VAL A 92 2.78 1.17 2.98
C VAL A 92 3.93 1.91 2.27
N LEU A 93 4.83 2.55 3.02
CA LEU A 93 5.80 3.48 2.44
C LEU A 93 7.17 2.87 2.16
N LEU A 94 7.62 1.91 2.98
CA LEU A 94 8.86 1.18 2.72
C LEU A 94 8.82 0.57 1.34
N SER A 95 9.89 0.79 0.57
CA SER A 95 9.99 0.34 -0.80
C SER A 95 9.86 -1.18 -0.85
N LYS A 96 8.78 -1.67 -1.46
CA LYS A 96 8.66 -3.08 -1.83
C LYS A 96 9.36 -3.28 -3.17
N ILE A 97 9.99 -4.44 -3.32
CA ILE A 97 10.62 -4.85 -4.58
C ILE A 97 9.57 -4.72 -5.68
N ARG A 98 9.84 -3.89 -6.68
CA ARG A 98 8.95 -3.66 -7.82
C ARG A 98 8.98 -4.92 -8.69
N GLN A 99 7.87 -5.63 -8.75
CA GLN A 99 7.73 -6.70 -9.73
C GLN A 99 7.72 -6.06 -11.12
N MET A 100 8.58 -6.56 -12.01
CA MET A 100 8.58 -6.13 -13.40
C MET A 100 7.33 -6.70 -14.05
N GLY A 101 6.52 -5.85 -14.67
CA GLY A 101 5.34 -6.28 -15.43
C GLY A 101 5.71 -7.04 -16.71
N THR A 102 6.97 -6.99 -17.12
CA THR A 102 7.50 -7.68 -18.28
C THR A 102 8.68 -8.56 -17.87
N ASN A 103 8.82 -9.70 -18.53
CA ASN A 103 10.03 -10.50 -18.41
C ASN A 103 11.18 -9.81 -19.13
N ILE A 104 12.40 -10.03 -18.62
CA ILE A 104 13.60 -9.60 -19.31
C ILE A 104 13.66 -10.37 -20.65
N PRO A 105 13.83 -9.70 -21.81
CA PRO A 105 13.78 -10.36 -23.13
C PRO A 105 14.69 -11.58 -23.27
N GLN A 106 15.86 -11.56 -22.62
CA GLN A 106 16.81 -12.67 -22.60
C GLN A 106 16.28 -13.94 -21.88
N ASN A 107 15.33 -13.78 -20.96
CA ASN A 107 14.69 -14.91 -20.27
C ASN A 107 13.57 -15.52 -21.12
N LEU A 108 12.90 -14.71 -21.93
CA LEU A 108 11.85 -15.13 -22.88
C LEU A 108 12.45 -15.81 -24.11
N TYR A 109 13.52 -15.25 -24.69
CA TYR A 109 14.12 -15.72 -25.94
C TYR A 109 15.53 -16.29 -25.72
N ASN A 110 15.60 -17.38 -24.95
CA ASN A 110 16.86 -18.07 -24.66
C ASN A 110 17.25 -19.07 -25.76
N GLU A 111 18.49 -19.58 -25.72
CA GLU A 111 19.00 -20.55 -26.72
C GLU A 111 18.16 -21.83 -26.81
N SER A 112 17.53 -22.27 -25.72
CA SER A 112 16.64 -23.44 -25.75
C SER A 112 15.37 -23.15 -26.56
N PHE A 113 14.74 -21.99 -26.37
CA PHE A 113 13.55 -21.57 -27.11
C PHE A 113 13.86 -21.23 -28.57
N LYS A 114 15.02 -20.63 -28.82
CA LYS A 114 15.52 -20.35 -30.17
C LYS A 114 15.68 -21.63 -30.99
N ASN A 115 16.17 -22.71 -30.38
CA ASN A 115 16.36 -24.00 -31.03
C ASN A 115 15.11 -24.91 -31.03
N SER A 116 13.98 -24.45 -30.47
CA SER A 116 12.73 -25.25 -30.50
C SER A 116 12.19 -25.40 -31.92
N GLN A 117 11.51 -26.52 -32.20
CA GLN A 117 10.86 -26.78 -33.49
C GLN A 117 9.43 -26.23 -33.58
N ASP A 118 9.00 -25.46 -32.57
CA ASP A 118 7.65 -24.89 -32.56
C ASP A 118 7.48 -23.88 -33.70
N LYS A 119 6.41 -24.06 -34.47
CA LYS A 119 6.11 -23.17 -35.60
C LYS A 119 5.54 -21.82 -35.15
N ASN A 120 4.84 -21.77 -34.01
CA ASN A 120 4.21 -20.56 -33.48
C ASN A 120 4.97 -20.00 -32.25
N LYS A 121 6.26 -19.71 -32.40
CA LYS A 121 7.11 -19.19 -31.30
C LYS A 121 6.57 -17.89 -30.71
N LEU A 122 6.11 -16.96 -31.55
CA LEU A 122 5.58 -15.68 -31.11
C LEU A 122 4.29 -15.85 -30.30
N GLY A 123 3.36 -16.68 -30.76
CA GLY A 123 2.13 -16.95 -30.03
C GLY A 123 2.38 -17.61 -28.68
N ILE A 124 3.40 -18.48 -28.57
CA ILE A 124 3.79 -19.06 -27.28
C ILE A 124 4.33 -17.97 -26.34
N LEU A 125 5.24 -17.11 -26.81
CA LEU A 125 5.80 -16.02 -26.00
C LEU A 125 4.71 -15.06 -25.50
N ARG A 126 3.78 -14.67 -26.37
CA ARG A 126 2.64 -13.80 -26.04
C ARG A 126 1.76 -14.36 -24.91
N ARG A 127 1.46 -15.66 -24.95
CA ARG A 127 0.67 -16.34 -23.91
C ARG A 127 1.42 -16.42 -22.57
N TYR A 128 2.73 -16.68 -22.62
CA TYR A 128 3.57 -16.60 -21.41
C TYR A 128 3.65 -15.18 -20.86
N GLU A 129 3.76 -14.16 -21.72
CA GLU A 129 3.77 -12.77 -21.29
C GLU A 129 2.45 -12.39 -20.63
N LEU A 130 1.31 -12.76 -21.22
CA LEU A 130 -0.01 -12.58 -20.64
C LEU A 130 -0.13 -13.24 -19.25
N HIS A 131 0.37 -14.47 -19.10
CA HIS A 131 0.42 -15.13 -17.79
C HIS A 131 1.23 -14.31 -16.77
N ASN A 132 2.42 -13.83 -17.14
CA ASN A 132 3.29 -13.08 -16.24
C ASN A 132 2.70 -11.72 -15.86
N ILE A 133 2.10 -11.00 -16.81
CA ILE A 133 1.39 -9.75 -16.54
C ILE A 133 0.25 -10.02 -15.56
N ASN A 134 -0.53 -11.09 -15.76
CA ASN A 134 -1.62 -11.45 -14.85
C ASN A 134 -1.11 -11.73 -13.42
N GLN A 135 0.00 -12.45 -13.26
CA GLN A 135 0.62 -12.66 -11.95
C GLN A 135 1.07 -11.34 -11.31
N ALA A 136 1.66 -10.44 -12.09
CA ALA A 136 2.03 -9.11 -11.62
C ALA A 136 0.80 -8.29 -11.18
N ILE A 137 -0.31 -8.34 -11.91
CA ILE A 137 -1.58 -7.69 -11.53
C ILE A 137 -2.08 -8.25 -10.20
N LEU A 138 -2.13 -9.57 -10.02
CA LEU A 138 -2.59 -10.21 -8.78
C LEU A 138 -1.75 -9.78 -7.57
N SER A 139 -0.43 -9.70 -7.75
CA SER A 139 0.48 -9.19 -6.73
C SER A 139 0.28 -7.71 -6.42
N LEU A 140 0.04 -6.87 -7.45
CA LEU A 140 -0.28 -5.46 -7.29
C LEU A 140 -1.63 -5.26 -6.56
N LEU A 141 -2.63 -6.10 -6.84
CA LEU A 141 -3.92 -6.10 -6.15
C LEU A 141 -3.77 -6.49 -4.67
N ASN A 142 -2.98 -7.52 -4.37
CA ASN A 142 -2.66 -7.87 -2.99
C ASN A 142 -1.95 -6.72 -2.27
N THR A 143 -1.00 -6.06 -2.93
CA THR A 143 -0.32 -4.88 -2.41
C THR A 143 -1.31 -3.73 -2.15
N ASN A 144 -2.27 -3.51 -3.07
CA ASN A 144 -3.32 -2.51 -2.90
C ASN A 144 -4.18 -2.78 -1.66
N ALA A 145 -4.58 -4.03 -1.46
CA ALA A 145 -5.37 -4.45 -0.30
C ALA A 145 -4.62 -4.19 1.01
N ILE A 146 -3.32 -4.48 1.04
CA ILE A 146 -2.44 -4.18 2.19
C ILE A 146 -2.38 -2.67 2.42
N TYR A 147 -2.10 -1.88 1.38
CA TYR A 147 -2.00 -0.42 1.49
C TYR A 147 -3.29 0.19 2.04
N ARG A 148 -4.43 -0.21 1.49
CA ARG A 148 -5.74 0.25 1.93
C ARG A 148 -6.01 -0.13 3.40
N LYS A 149 -5.83 -1.41 3.75
CA LYS A 149 -6.06 -1.90 5.12
C LYS A 149 -5.28 -1.11 6.18
N TYR A 150 -3.99 -0.89 5.94
CA TYR A 150 -3.14 -0.20 6.92
C TYR A 150 -3.35 1.31 6.92
N THR A 151 -3.62 1.91 5.76
CA THR A 151 -3.96 3.35 5.67
C THR A 151 -5.28 3.64 6.37
N ASP A 152 -6.33 2.85 6.12
CA ASP A 152 -7.65 3.03 6.74
C ASP A 152 -7.57 2.86 8.27
N ARG A 153 -6.80 1.86 8.75
CA ARG A 153 -6.55 1.70 10.19
C ARG A 153 -5.83 2.90 10.79
N ALA A 154 -4.78 3.39 10.14
CA ALA A 154 -4.03 4.56 10.62
C ALA A 154 -4.88 5.84 10.62
N ILE A 155 -5.75 6.03 9.62
CA ILE A 155 -6.71 7.13 9.59
C ILE A 155 -7.68 7.02 10.78
N MET A 156 -8.24 5.82 10.98
CA MET A 156 -9.21 5.59 12.04
C MET A 156 -8.60 5.88 13.41
N THR A 157 -7.39 5.39 13.70
CA THR A 157 -6.69 5.67 14.95
C THR A 157 -6.34 7.14 15.09
N ALA A 158 -5.83 7.78 14.03
CA ALA A 158 -5.41 9.18 14.06
C ALA A 158 -6.57 10.14 14.38
N ILE A 159 -7.78 9.86 13.89
CA ILE A 159 -8.97 10.69 14.08
C ILE A 159 -9.72 10.34 15.36
N SER A 160 -9.95 9.04 15.62
CA SER A 160 -10.80 8.62 16.75
C SER A 160 -10.15 8.84 18.12
N LEU A 161 -8.83 8.64 18.21
CA LEU A 161 -8.11 8.76 19.48
C LEU A 161 -8.18 10.17 20.10
N PRO A 162 -7.91 11.26 19.37
CA PRO A 162 -8.06 12.61 19.93
C PRO A 162 -9.49 12.89 20.42
N ILE A 163 -10.52 12.46 19.67
CA ILE A 163 -11.92 12.65 20.06
C ILE A 163 -12.22 11.91 21.37
N LEU A 164 -11.80 10.65 21.47
CA LEU A 164 -12.01 9.83 22.66
C LEU A 164 -11.29 10.40 23.89
N LEU A 165 -10.01 10.80 23.73
CA LEU A 165 -9.25 11.41 24.81
C LEU A 165 -9.85 12.73 25.28
N MET A 166 -10.36 13.55 24.35
CA MET A 166 -11.02 14.81 24.66
C MET A 166 -12.25 14.60 25.55
N VAL A 167 -13.12 13.65 25.18
CA VAL A 167 -14.33 13.29 25.95
C VAL A 167 -13.95 12.80 27.36
N ILE A 168 -12.92 11.95 27.46
CA ILE A 168 -12.42 11.44 28.74
C ILE A 168 -11.89 12.59 29.61
N SER A 169 -11.03 13.47 29.08
CA SER A 169 -10.52 14.61 29.86
C SER A 169 -11.63 15.56 30.29
N SER A 170 -12.58 15.86 29.40
CA SER A 170 -13.69 16.76 29.73
C SER A 170 -14.52 16.20 30.87
N SER A 171 -14.75 14.89 30.89
CA SER A 171 -15.47 14.22 31.97
C SER A 171 -14.64 14.25 33.26
N LEU A 172 -13.36 13.88 33.20
CA LEU A 172 -12.50 13.85 34.38
C LEU A 172 -12.34 15.24 35.01
N LEU A 173 -12.13 16.29 34.22
CA LEU A 173 -12.01 17.67 34.71
C LEU A 173 -13.34 18.21 35.28
N HIS A 174 -14.48 17.66 34.86
CA HIS A 174 -15.78 18.04 35.43
C HIS A 174 -16.01 17.40 36.82
N TYR A 175 -15.48 16.20 37.05
CA TYR A 175 -15.69 15.43 38.29
C TYR A 175 -14.52 15.46 39.28
N LEU A 176 -13.31 15.77 38.83
CA LEU A 176 -12.11 15.97 39.67
C LEU A 176 -11.69 17.46 39.57
N PRO A 177 -11.95 18.27 40.62
CA PRO A 177 -11.54 19.66 40.69
C PRO A 177 -10.02 19.83 40.84
#